data_AF-A0AAE9EP54-F1
#
_entry.id   AF-A0AAE9EP54-F1
#
_cell.length_a   1.000
_cell.length_b   1.000
_cell.length_c   1.000
_cell.angle_alpha   90.00
_cell.angle_beta   90.00
_cell.angle_gamma   90.00
#
_symmetry.space_group_name_H-M   'P 1'
#
loop_
_entity.id
_entity.type
_entity.pdbx_description
1 polymer ?
#
loop_
_entity_poly.entity_id
_entity_poly.type
_entity_poly.pdbx_seq_one_letter_code
_entity_poly.pdbx_strand_id
1 'polypeptide(L)'
;MDTNWLYVLLQKSTADPLERLKLGNVILNEISQRKVSPHPKLVNDFLDVMSGWLTGSNFKVTIIGLEILDAALRTSPEVLASYYFDRLSVLIERMGDAKVQVREMAINLCRQLAYLENSSPVMLLDRLCVHGTGFEHKQWLVKVGSLNILRDFLSDSFALVIPQAINLIPQLSRLTNDPNSEVRDASTNCLVDLMVFGGKPIIAKIANTRILNEQK
;
A
#
# COMPACT_ATOMS: atom_id res chain seq x y z
N MET A 1 -3.97 14.71 27.56
CA MET A 1 -3.77 13.48 26.78
C MET A 1 -4.02 12.23 27.62
N ASP A 2 -3.64 12.25 28.90
CA ASP A 2 -3.60 11.09 29.79
C ASP A 2 -4.94 10.38 30.05
N THR A 3 -6.07 11.04 29.75
CA THR A 3 -7.42 10.45 29.85
C THR A 3 -7.98 9.98 28.51
N ASN A 4 -7.28 10.22 27.39
CA ASN A 4 -7.75 9.78 26.08
C ASN A 4 -7.68 8.25 25.98
N TRP A 5 -8.78 7.63 25.56
CA TRP A 5 -8.92 6.17 25.53
C TRP A 5 -7.83 5.50 24.67
N LEU A 6 -7.50 6.06 23.50
CA LEU A 6 -6.51 5.49 22.60
C LEU A 6 -5.11 5.67 23.19
N TYR A 7 -4.81 6.85 23.72
CA TYR A 7 -3.53 7.10 24.41
C TYR A 7 -3.27 6.06 25.51
N VAL A 8 -4.26 5.85 26.40
CA VAL A 8 -4.16 4.89 27.52
C VAL A 8 -3.95 3.45 27.02
N LEU A 9 -4.61 3.04 25.93
CA LEU A 9 -4.44 1.71 25.36
C LEU A 9 -3.06 1.55 24.71
N LEU A 10 -2.56 2.56 23.98
CA LEU A 10 -1.26 2.50 23.32
C LEU A 10 -0.10 2.33 24.31
N GLN A 11 -0.20 2.93 25.52
CA GLN A 11 0.80 2.74 26.58
C GLN A 11 0.91 1.30 27.09
N LYS A 12 -0.07 0.43 26.78
CA LYS A 12 -0.07 -0.99 27.18
C LYS A 12 0.59 -1.90 26.15
N SER A 13 1.05 -1.38 25.01
CA SER A 13 1.72 -2.18 23.99
C SER A 13 3.04 -2.74 24.52
N THR A 14 3.23 -4.06 24.42
CA THR A 14 4.43 -4.76 24.89
C THR A 14 5.22 -5.35 23.71
N ALA A 15 6.28 -6.14 23.98
CA ALA A 15 6.93 -6.95 22.95
C ALA A 15 6.29 -8.34 22.78
N ASP A 16 5.46 -8.78 23.73
CA ASP A 16 4.88 -10.11 23.73
C ASP A 16 3.73 -10.21 22.71
N PRO A 17 3.77 -11.17 21.76
CA PRO A 17 2.75 -11.28 20.73
C PRO A 17 1.35 -11.60 21.27
N LEU A 18 1.23 -12.38 22.35
CA LEU A 18 -0.06 -12.75 22.91
C LEU A 18 -0.73 -11.54 23.57
N GLU A 19 0.02 -10.76 24.33
CA GLU A 19 -0.46 -9.51 24.93
C GLU A 19 -0.81 -8.46 23.85
N ARG A 20 -0.02 -8.35 22.77
CA ARG A 20 -0.39 -7.52 21.61
C ARG A 20 -1.69 -7.95 20.96
N LEU A 21 -1.93 -9.25 20.80
CA LEU A 21 -3.18 -9.74 20.24
C LEU A 21 -4.38 -9.41 21.14
N LYS A 22 -4.25 -9.59 22.46
CA LYS A 22 -5.30 -9.21 23.42
C LYS A 22 -5.58 -7.70 23.35
N LEU A 23 -4.53 -6.88 23.41
CA LEU A 23 -4.64 -5.42 23.31
C LEU A 23 -5.22 -4.99 21.96
N GLY A 24 -4.80 -5.63 20.87
CA GLY A 24 -5.24 -5.32 19.52
C GLY A 24 -6.74 -5.53 19.34
N ASN A 25 -7.30 -6.61 19.89
CA ASN A 25 -8.75 -6.82 19.90
C ASN A 25 -9.50 -5.71 20.67
N VAL A 26 -8.96 -5.25 21.80
CA VAL A 26 -9.55 -4.13 22.55
C VAL A 26 -9.50 -2.84 21.73
N ILE A 27 -8.35 -2.52 21.13
CA ILE A 27 -8.20 -1.33 20.28
C ILE A 27 -9.15 -1.40 19.08
N LEU A 28 -9.23 -2.55 18.40
CA LEU A 28 -10.10 -2.75 17.24
C LEU A 28 -11.58 -2.53 17.59
N ASN A 29 -12.03 -3.07 18.71
CA ASN A 29 -13.41 -2.88 19.17
C ASN A 29 -13.74 -1.40 19.44
N GLU A 30 -12.85 -0.69 20.13
CA GLU A 30 -13.05 0.72 20.46
C GLU A 30 -12.97 1.64 19.23
N ILE A 31 -11.95 1.45 18.38
CA ILE A 31 -11.70 2.32 17.22
C ILE A 31 -12.76 2.16 16.12
N SER A 32 -13.45 1.02 16.10
CA SER A 32 -14.58 0.76 15.20
C SER A 32 -15.82 1.59 15.55
N GLN A 33 -15.87 2.17 16.75
CA GLN A 33 -17.04 2.91 17.26
C GLN A 33 -16.70 4.35 17.68
N ARG A 34 -15.41 4.67 17.80
CA ARG A 34 -14.93 5.96 18.31
C ARG A 34 -13.96 6.61 17.34
N LYS A 35 -14.11 7.91 17.15
CA LYS A 35 -13.17 8.70 16.37
C LYS A 35 -11.81 8.80 17.07
N VAL A 36 -10.74 8.74 16.28
CA VAL A 36 -9.38 9.07 16.71
C VAL A 36 -9.31 10.58 16.91
N SER A 37 -8.75 11.03 18.03
CA SER A 37 -8.57 12.46 18.28
C SER A 37 -7.56 13.05 17.29
N PRO A 38 -7.81 14.25 16.73
CA PRO A 38 -6.91 14.90 15.77
C PRO A 38 -5.62 15.44 16.38
N HIS A 39 -5.35 15.18 17.67
CA HIS A 39 -4.15 15.66 18.34
C HIS A 39 -2.89 15.04 17.70
N PRO A 40 -1.99 15.84 17.07
CA PRO A 40 -0.90 15.32 16.22
C PRO A 40 0.02 14.30 16.90
N LYS A 41 0.34 14.52 18.18
CA LYS A 41 1.15 13.56 18.95
C LYS A 41 0.48 12.19 19.08
N LEU A 42 -0.83 12.17 19.37
CA LEU A 42 -1.56 10.92 19.53
C LEU A 42 -1.67 10.15 18.21
N VAL A 43 -1.88 10.87 17.10
CA VAL A 43 -1.90 10.25 15.77
C VAL A 43 -0.55 9.62 15.44
N ASN A 44 0.55 10.32 15.71
CA ASN A 44 1.89 9.75 15.52
C ASN A 44 2.14 8.55 16.43
N ASP A 45 1.85 8.66 17.74
CA ASP A 45 2.02 7.56 18.69
C ASP A 45 1.22 6.32 18.25
N PHE A 46 -0.02 6.52 17.78
CA PHE A 46 -0.86 5.45 17.24
C PHE A 46 -0.21 4.75 16.05
N LEU A 47 0.20 5.53 15.05
CA LEU A 47 0.81 4.98 13.84
C LEU A 47 2.19 4.38 14.12
N ASP A 48 2.93 4.84 15.14
CA ASP A 48 4.22 4.26 15.54
C ASP A 48 4.03 2.86 16.11
N VAL A 49 3.05 2.68 16.99
CA VAL A 49 2.70 1.36 17.52
C VAL A 49 2.24 0.43 16.40
N MET A 50 1.37 0.90 15.50
CA MET A 50 0.91 0.08 14.38
C MET A 50 2.05 -0.29 13.43
N SER A 51 2.93 0.65 13.07
CA SER A 51 4.13 0.34 12.28
C SER A 51 5.03 -0.69 12.97
N GLY A 52 5.21 -0.60 14.28
CA GLY A 52 5.94 -1.59 15.08
C GLY A 52 5.29 -2.98 15.09
N TRP A 53 3.96 -3.06 14.99
CA TRP A 53 3.23 -4.31 14.89
C TRP A 53 3.31 -4.91 13.48
N LEU A 54 3.20 -4.07 12.45
CA LEU A 54 3.29 -4.48 11.05
C LEU A 54 4.70 -4.99 10.71
N THR A 55 5.75 -4.32 11.19
CA THR A 55 7.15 -4.73 10.95
C THR A 55 7.61 -5.92 11.79
N GLY A 56 6.80 -6.39 12.74
CA GLY A 56 7.08 -7.56 13.54
C GLY A 56 7.06 -8.88 12.75
N SER A 57 7.48 -9.97 13.40
CA SER A 57 7.55 -11.31 12.80
C SER A 57 6.28 -12.16 12.96
N ASN A 58 5.34 -11.74 13.83
CA ASN A 58 4.11 -12.50 14.07
C ASN A 58 2.98 -12.02 13.15
N PHE A 59 2.67 -12.83 12.13
CA PHE A 59 1.65 -12.47 11.14
C PHE A 59 0.25 -12.24 11.73
N LYS A 60 -0.11 -12.85 12.86
CA LYS A 60 -1.41 -12.57 13.53
C LYS A 60 -1.43 -11.17 14.13
N VAL A 61 -0.30 -10.73 14.67
CA VAL A 61 -0.13 -9.34 15.16
C VAL A 61 -0.17 -8.36 13.98
N THR A 62 0.42 -8.72 12.83
CA THR A 62 0.31 -7.93 11.61
C THR A 62 -1.13 -7.82 11.11
N ILE A 63 -1.89 -8.93 11.10
CA ILE A 63 -3.31 -8.95 10.71
C ILE A 63 -4.12 -8.01 11.59
N ILE A 64 -4.08 -8.16 12.93
CA ILE A 64 -4.86 -7.29 13.82
C ILE A 64 -4.43 -5.82 13.69
N GLY A 65 -3.14 -5.56 13.45
CA GLY A 65 -2.66 -4.22 13.14
C GLY A 65 -3.30 -3.64 11.87
N LEU A 66 -3.36 -4.41 10.79
CA LEU A 66 -4.02 -4.01 9.55
C LEU A 66 -5.54 -3.81 9.73
N GLU A 67 -6.22 -4.65 10.51
CA GLU A 67 -7.65 -4.49 10.84
C GLU A 67 -7.90 -3.20 11.63
N ILE A 68 -7.04 -2.89 12.61
CA ILE A 68 -7.12 -1.64 13.38
C ILE A 68 -6.93 -0.44 12.47
N LEU A 69 -5.93 -0.49 11.58
CA LEU A 69 -5.63 0.58 10.64
C LEU A 69 -6.82 0.85 9.69
N ASP A 70 -7.38 -0.20 9.10
CA ASP A 70 -8.57 -0.17 8.24
C ASP A 70 -9.81 0.37 8.98
N ALA A 71 -10.06 -0.09 10.22
CA ALA A 71 -11.14 0.44 11.05
C ALA A 71 -10.96 1.93 11.39
N ALA A 72 -9.73 2.34 11.71
CA ALA A 72 -9.39 3.72 12.01
C ALA A 72 -9.63 4.65 10.81
N LEU A 73 -9.24 4.23 9.60
CA LEU A 73 -9.49 4.99 8.38
C LEU A 73 -10.98 5.12 8.06
N ARG A 74 -11.81 4.12 8.40
CA ARG A 74 -13.27 4.26 8.26
C ARG A 74 -13.87 5.27 9.24
N THR A 75 -13.39 5.29 10.48
CA THR A 75 -14.01 6.13 11.52
C THR A 75 -13.43 7.54 11.60
N SER A 76 -12.19 7.75 11.13
CA SER A 76 -11.49 9.04 11.16
C SER A 76 -10.59 9.28 9.95
N PRO A 77 -11.11 9.16 8.71
CA PRO A 77 -10.32 9.34 7.49
C PRO A 77 -9.67 10.73 7.43
N GLU A 78 -10.40 11.77 7.83
CA GLU A 78 -9.96 13.17 7.80
C GLU A 78 -8.76 13.46 8.70
N VAL A 79 -8.59 12.64 9.74
CA VAL A 79 -7.48 12.76 10.71
C VAL A 79 -6.27 11.98 10.22
N LEU A 80 -6.48 10.83 9.58
CA LEU A 80 -5.45 9.82 9.40
C LEU A 80 -4.84 9.79 8.01
N ALA A 81 -5.60 10.13 6.96
CA ALA A 81 -5.18 9.90 5.57
C ALA A 81 -3.78 10.45 5.26
N SER A 82 -3.52 11.72 5.59
CA SER A 82 -2.22 12.36 5.37
C SER A 82 -1.07 11.69 6.14
N TYR A 83 -1.29 11.40 7.42
CA TYR A 83 -0.29 10.75 8.27
C TYR A 83 0.06 9.32 7.83
N TYR A 84 -0.86 8.61 7.18
CA TYR A 84 -0.57 7.30 6.59
C TYR A 84 0.37 7.41 5.38
N PHE A 85 0.20 8.43 4.54
CA PHE A 85 1.06 8.62 3.36
C PHE A 85 2.54 8.83 3.74
N ASP A 86 2.82 9.34 4.94
CA ASP A 86 4.18 9.49 5.48
C ASP A 86 4.80 8.16 5.91
N ARG A 87 3.99 7.13 6.17
CA ARG A 87 4.40 5.81 6.68
C ARG A 87 4.06 4.67 5.72
N LEU A 88 3.63 5.01 4.51
CA LEU A 88 3.11 4.06 3.52
C LEU A 88 4.13 2.98 3.14
N SER A 89 5.43 3.26 3.26
CA SER A 89 6.49 2.28 3.03
C SER A 89 6.32 1.02 3.88
N VAL A 90 5.89 1.14 5.14
CA VAL A 90 5.64 -0.02 6.02
C VAL A 90 4.51 -0.90 5.46
N LEU A 91 3.47 -0.28 4.91
CA LEU A 91 2.35 -0.98 4.30
C LEU A 91 2.74 -1.64 2.96
N ILE A 92 3.52 -0.94 2.13
CA ILE A 92 4.09 -1.46 0.88
C ILE A 92 4.93 -2.72 1.15
N GLU A 93 5.76 -2.72 2.20
CA GLU A 93 6.53 -3.91 2.60
C GLU A 93 5.63 -5.10 2.97
N ARG A 94 4.44 -4.87 3.53
CA ARG A 94 3.48 -5.94 3.87
C ARG A 94 2.79 -6.54 2.65
N MET A 95 2.79 -5.88 1.50
CA MET A 95 2.38 -6.52 0.24
C MET A 95 3.32 -7.66 -0.17
N GLY A 96 4.52 -7.72 0.41
CA GLY A 96 5.50 -8.79 0.21
C GLY A 96 5.43 -9.93 1.21
N ASP A 97 4.46 -9.94 2.13
CA ASP A 97 4.40 -10.91 3.22
C ASP A 97 4.23 -12.36 2.74
N ALA A 98 4.80 -13.32 3.46
CA ALA A 98 4.65 -14.74 3.12
C ALA A 98 3.18 -15.21 3.23
N LYS A 99 2.38 -14.59 4.09
CA LYS A 99 0.96 -14.90 4.26
C LYS A 99 0.11 -14.14 3.25
N VAL A 100 -0.62 -14.88 2.42
CA VAL A 100 -1.55 -14.33 1.41
C VAL A 100 -2.49 -13.30 2.02
N GLN A 101 -3.12 -13.63 3.15
CA GLN A 101 -4.05 -12.74 3.85
C GLN A 101 -3.42 -11.39 4.22
N VAL A 102 -2.17 -11.38 4.72
CA VAL A 102 -1.47 -10.13 5.07
C VAL A 102 -1.24 -9.29 3.81
N ARG A 103 -0.83 -9.92 2.71
CA ARG A 103 -0.62 -9.22 1.43
C ARG A 103 -1.90 -8.60 0.91
N GLU A 104 -2.99 -9.37 0.87
CA GLU A 104 -4.29 -8.90 0.37
C GLU A 104 -4.81 -7.74 1.20
N MET A 105 -4.72 -7.83 2.53
CA MET A 105 -5.11 -6.74 3.42
C MET A 105 -4.25 -5.49 3.21
N ALA A 106 -2.93 -5.64 3.05
CA ALA A 106 -2.04 -4.52 2.80
C ALA A 106 -2.32 -3.82 1.45
N ILE A 107 -2.51 -4.61 0.38
CA ILE A 107 -2.88 -4.10 -0.94
C ILE A 107 -4.22 -3.37 -0.88
N ASN A 108 -5.22 -3.96 -0.23
CA ASN A 108 -6.54 -3.34 -0.10
C ASN A 108 -6.48 -2.02 0.68
N LEU A 109 -5.71 -1.97 1.76
CA LEU A 109 -5.55 -0.75 2.55
C LEU A 109 -4.82 0.36 1.75
N CYS A 110 -3.77 0.01 1.00
CA CYS A 110 -3.13 0.93 0.04
C CYS A 110 -4.14 1.49 -0.96
N ARG A 111 -4.98 0.63 -1.56
CA ARG A 111 -6.02 1.04 -2.51
C ARG A 111 -7.03 1.98 -1.86
N GLN A 112 -7.54 1.65 -0.67
CA GLN A 112 -8.51 2.51 0.03
C GLN A 112 -7.96 3.91 0.30
N LEU A 113 -6.70 4.02 0.73
CA LEU A 113 -6.05 5.31 0.99
C LEU A 113 -6.08 6.23 -0.23
N ALA A 114 -5.97 5.69 -1.45
CA ALA A 114 -6.01 6.48 -2.68
C ALA A 114 -7.36 7.17 -2.93
N TYR A 115 -8.44 6.71 -2.30
CA TYR A 115 -9.80 7.21 -2.49
C TYR A 115 -10.34 7.97 -1.28
N LEU A 116 -9.51 8.23 -0.26
CA LEU A 116 -9.89 9.08 0.86
C LEU A 116 -9.89 10.56 0.46
N GLU A 117 -10.60 11.37 1.22
CA GLU A 117 -10.59 12.82 1.07
C GLU A 117 -9.15 13.36 1.15
N ASN A 118 -8.81 14.33 0.29
CA ASN A 118 -7.46 14.90 0.14
C ASN A 118 -6.37 13.89 -0.26
N SER A 119 -6.77 12.71 -0.76
CA SER A 119 -5.89 11.71 -1.35
C SER A 119 -6.23 11.48 -2.81
N SER A 120 -5.38 10.77 -3.55
CA SER A 120 -5.67 10.39 -4.93
C SER A 120 -4.91 9.14 -5.37
N PRO A 121 -5.38 8.44 -6.42
CA PRO A 121 -4.61 7.40 -7.09
C PRO A 121 -3.22 7.87 -7.55
N VAL A 122 -3.09 9.13 -7.98
CA VAL A 122 -1.82 9.74 -8.38
C VAL A 122 -0.85 9.80 -7.20
N MET A 123 -1.32 10.24 -6.02
CA MET A 123 -0.48 10.31 -4.81
C MET A 123 0.02 8.93 -4.36
N LEU A 124 -0.83 7.89 -4.45
CA LEU A 124 -0.39 6.53 -4.15
C LEU A 124 0.61 6.03 -5.20
N LEU A 125 0.34 6.29 -6.47
CA LEU A 125 1.24 5.89 -7.56
C LEU A 125 2.61 6.57 -7.44
N ASP A 126 2.69 7.85 -7.07
CA ASP A 126 3.94 8.56 -6.76
C ASP A 126 4.77 7.83 -5.72
N ARG A 127 4.13 7.29 -4.67
CA ARG A 127 4.81 6.54 -3.61
C ARG A 127 5.30 5.17 -4.07
N LEU A 128 4.59 4.52 -4.99
CA LEU A 128 5.02 3.26 -5.62
C LEU A 128 6.15 3.45 -6.64
N CYS A 129 6.33 4.67 -7.17
CA CYS A 129 7.41 5.03 -8.08
C CYS A 129 8.71 5.42 -7.38
N VAL A 130 8.75 5.51 -6.05
CA VAL A 130 9.97 5.86 -5.31
C VAL A 130 11.02 4.77 -5.51
N HIS A 131 12.27 5.17 -5.74
CA HIS A 131 13.37 4.23 -5.97
C HIS A 131 13.50 3.20 -4.84
N GLY A 132 13.62 1.93 -5.21
CA GLY A 132 13.71 0.81 -4.27
C GLY A 132 12.39 0.44 -3.56
N THR A 133 11.27 1.10 -3.87
CA THR A 133 9.93 0.72 -3.40
C THR A 133 9.10 0.18 -4.57
N GLY A 134 7.89 -0.31 -4.27
CA GLY A 134 6.87 -0.67 -5.26
C GLY A 134 7.40 -1.47 -6.46
N PHE A 135 7.43 -0.83 -7.63
CA PHE A 135 7.86 -1.44 -8.89
C PHE A 135 9.35 -1.82 -8.95
N GLU A 136 10.21 -1.15 -8.18
CA GLU A 136 11.66 -1.45 -8.09
C GLU A 136 12.03 -2.28 -6.85
N HIS A 137 11.03 -2.70 -6.07
CA HIS A 137 11.28 -3.36 -4.80
C HIS A 137 11.98 -4.73 -4.96
N LYS A 138 12.93 -5.06 -4.10
CA LYS A 138 13.68 -6.33 -4.17
C LYS A 138 12.82 -7.59 -4.00
N GLN A 139 11.73 -7.49 -3.23
CA GLN A 139 10.78 -8.60 -3.04
C GLN A 139 9.76 -8.62 -4.16
N TRP A 140 9.76 -9.70 -4.95
CA TRP A 140 8.91 -9.86 -6.13
C TRP A 140 7.41 -9.74 -5.81
N LEU A 141 6.96 -10.21 -4.63
CA LEU A 141 5.57 -10.09 -4.19
C LEU A 141 5.11 -8.63 -4.04
N VAL A 142 6.01 -7.75 -3.58
CA VAL A 142 5.72 -6.29 -3.52
C VAL A 142 5.53 -5.74 -4.93
N LYS A 143 6.40 -6.11 -5.89
CA LYS A 143 6.26 -5.70 -7.29
C LYS A 143 4.91 -6.16 -7.85
N VAL A 144 4.52 -7.43 -7.63
CA VAL A 144 3.22 -7.96 -8.07
C VAL A 144 2.07 -7.16 -7.46
N GLY A 145 2.11 -6.88 -6.15
CA GLY A 145 1.10 -6.06 -5.49
C GLY A 145 1.00 -4.64 -6.09
N SER A 146 2.14 -3.99 -6.35
CA SER A 146 2.18 -2.67 -6.98
C SER A 146 1.65 -2.66 -8.41
N LEU A 147 1.98 -3.68 -9.19
CA LEU A 147 1.45 -3.86 -10.55
C LEU A 147 -0.06 -4.04 -10.51
N ASN A 148 -0.59 -4.85 -9.60
CA ASN A 148 -2.04 -5.03 -9.44
C ASN A 148 -2.74 -3.72 -9.07
N ILE A 149 -2.19 -2.93 -8.14
CA ILE A 149 -2.71 -1.60 -7.82
C ILE A 149 -2.74 -0.68 -9.04
N LEU A 150 -1.69 -0.69 -9.87
CA LEU A 150 -1.67 0.08 -11.12
C LEU A 150 -2.78 -0.37 -12.08
N ARG A 151 -3.02 -1.67 -12.22
CA ARG A 151 -4.13 -2.19 -13.06
C ARG A 151 -5.48 -1.70 -12.56
N ASP A 152 -5.70 -1.74 -11.25
CA ASP A 152 -6.92 -1.21 -10.64
C ASP A 152 -7.10 0.28 -10.95
N PHE A 153 -6.03 1.08 -10.86
CA PHE A 153 -6.09 2.49 -11.20
C PHE A 153 -6.30 2.77 -12.69
N LEU A 154 -5.74 1.94 -13.57
CA LEU A 154 -6.00 2.03 -15.01
C LEU A 154 -7.46 1.69 -15.34
N SER A 155 -8.08 0.75 -14.62
CA SER A 155 -9.50 0.42 -14.75
C SER A 155 -10.40 1.53 -14.19
N ASP A 156 -10.17 1.93 -12.94
CA ASP A 156 -11.16 2.67 -12.15
C ASP A 156 -10.91 4.18 -12.18
N SER A 157 -9.72 4.61 -12.61
CA SER A 157 -9.26 6.00 -12.48
C SER A 157 -8.32 6.42 -13.61
N PHE A 158 -8.51 5.86 -14.80
CA PHE A 158 -7.64 6.02 -15.97
C PHE A 158 -7.23 7.48 -16.23
N ALA A 159 -8.21 8.38 -16.32
CA ALA A 159 -8.00 9.78 -16.65
C ALA A 159 -7.09 10.51 -15.63
N LEU A 160 -7.07 10.06 -14.37
CA LEU A 160 -6.23 10.63 -13.32
C LEU A 160 -4.79 10.13 -13.45
N VAL A 161 -4.59 8.83 -13.67
CA VAL A 161 -3.26 8.20 -13.59
C VAL A 161 -2.52 8.12 -14.92
N ILE A 162 -3.20 8.26 -16.06
CA ILE A 162 -2.59 8.08 -17.38
C ILE A 162 -1.33 8.95 -17.61
N PRO A 163 -1.24 10.23 -17.19
CA PRO A 163 -0.04 11.02 -17.44
C PRO A 163 1.21 10.42 -16.79
N GLN A 164 1.06 9.83 -15.60
CA GLN A 164 2.14 9.16 -14.88
C GLN A 164 2.38 7.73 -15.41
N ALA A 165 1.32 6.99 -15.69
CA ALA A 165 1.42 5.61 -16.17
C ALA A 165 2.15 5.50 -17.53
N ILE A 166 2.04 6.52 -18.40
CA ILE A 166 2.84 6.62 -19.64
C ILE A 166 4.34 6.64 -19.35
N ASN A 167 4.76 7.34 -18.29
CA ASN A 167 6.18 7.44 -17.91
C ASN A 167 6.71 6.11 -17.33
N LEU A 168 5.82 5.23 -16.87
CA LEU A 168 6.16 3.89 -16.38
C LEU A 168 6.38 2.86 -17.50
N ILE A 169 5.99 3.15 -18.75
CA ILE A 169 6.11 2.19 -19.86
C ILE A 169 7.52 1.56 -19.99
N PRO A 170 8.64 2.31 -19.92
CA PRO A 170 9.97 1.71 -19.97
C PRO A 170 10.26 0.76 -18.80
N GLN A 171 9.79 1.10 -17.60
CA GLN A 171 9.96 0.26 -16.42
C GLN A 171 9.11 -1.01 -16.50
N LEU A 172 7.83 -0.89 -16.90
CA LEU A 172 6.96 -2.04 -17.14
C LEU A 172 7.55 -2.95 -18.23
N SER A 173 8.06 -2.37 -19.32
CA SER A 173 8.73 -3.13 -20.39
C SER A 173 9.99 -3.87 -19.91
N ARG A 174 10.65 -3.39 -18.85
CA ARG A 174 11.78 -4.10 -18.22
C ARG A 174 11.30 -5.26 -17.34
N LEU A 175 10.21 -5.04 -16.60
CA LEU A 175 9.63 -6.04 -15.69
C LEU A 175 9.03 -7.25 -16.42
N THR A 176 8.77 -7.17 -17.72
CA THR A 176 8.44 -8.35 -18.55
C THR A 176 9.60 -9.34 -18.69
N ASN A 177 10.82 -8.96 -18.29
CA ASN A 177 12.00 -9.83 -18.21
C ASN A 177 12.44 -10.08 -16.76
N ASP A 178 11.60 -9.81 -15.76
CA ASP A 178 11.91 -10.09 -14.35
C ASP A 178 12.20 -11.59 -14.13
N PRO A 179 13.16 -11.95 -13.24
CA PRO A 179 13.43 -13.36 -12.93
C PRO A 179 12.19 -14.13 -12.45
N ASN A 180 11.24 -13.47 -11.78
CA ASN A 180 10.01 -14.11 -11.32
C ASN A 180 8.90 -14.05 -12.38
N SER A 181 8.27 -15.20 -12.68
CA SER A 181 7.22 -15.28 -13.70
C SER A 181 5.97 -14.47 -13.38
N GLU A 182 5.55 -14.40 -12.12
CA GLU A 182 4.35 -13.66 -11.74
C GLU A 182 4.54 -12.15 -11.92
N VAL A 183 5.78 -11.64 -11.74
CA VAL A 183 6.10 -10.24 -12.04
C VAL A 183 6.02 -9.98 -13.56
N ARG A 184 6.54 -10.90 -14.38
CA ARG A 184 6.44 -10.78 -15.84
C ARG A 184 5.00 -10.76 -16.31
N ASP A 185 4.17 -11.66 -15.78
CA ASP A 185 2.76 -11.77 -16.12
C ASP A 185 1.97 -10.52 -15.69
N ALA A 186 2.16 -10.08 -14.44
CA ALA A 186 1.51 -8.87 -13.93
C ALA A 186 1.91 -7.62 -14.73
N SER A 187 3.19 -7.50 -15.09
CA SER A 187 3.68 -6.37 -15.87
C SER A 187 3.20 -6.38 -17.32
N THR A 188 3.15 -7.55 -17.94
CA THR A 188 2.55 -7.73 -19.27
C THR A 188 1.09 -7.30 -19.26
N ASN A 189 0.33 -7.68 -18.22
CA ASN A 189 -1.06 -7.26 -18.08
C ASN A 189 -1.21 -5.74 -17.90
N CYS A 190 -0.33 -5.08 -17.14
CA CYS A 190 -0.33 -3.61 -17.06
C CYS A 190 -0.12 -2.94 -18.42
N LEU A 191 0.80 -3.48 -19.25
CA LEU A 191 1.04 -2.96 -20.60
C LEU A 191 -0.18 -3.18 -21.51
N VAL A 192 -0.83 -4.35 -21.40
CA VAL A 192 -2.08 -4.64 -22.13
C VAL A 192 -3.18 -3.67 -21.71
N ASP A 193 -3.39 -3.46 -20.41
CA ASP A 193 -4.39 -2.52 -19.89
C ASP A 193 -4.12 -1.10 -20.41
N LEU A 194 -2.86 -0.65 -20.38
CA LEU A 194 -2.44 0.63 -20.96
C LEU A 194 -2.78 0.75 -22.45
N MET A 195 -2.58 -0.32 -23.25
CA MET A 195 -2.95 -0.33 -24.66
C MET A 195 -4.46 -0.28 -24.86
N VAL A 196 -5.21 -1.04 -24.06
CA VAL A 196 -6.68 -1.12 -24.12
C VAL A 196 -7.31 0.23 -23.81
N PHE A 197 -6.90 0.87 -22.72
CA PHE A 197 -7.48 2.15 -22.29
C PHE A 197 -6.91 3.34 -23.05
N GLY A 198 -5.62 3.31 -23.41
CA GLY A 198 -4.92 4.43 -24.04
C GLY A 198 -4.90 4.43 -25.57
N GLY A 199 -5.27 3.33 -26.21
CA GLY A 199 -5.40 3.22 -27.66
C GLY A 199 -4.12 3.46 -28.46
N LYS A 200 -4.27 3.92 -29.71
CA LYS A 200 -3.19 4.03 -30.70
C LYS A 200 -1.96 4.81 -30.23
N PRO A 201 -2.07 5.97 -29.54
CA PRO A 201 -0.91 6.71 -29.06
C PRO A 201 -0.05 5.90 -28.10
N ILE A 202 -0.68 5.16 -27.19
CA ILE A 202 0.02 4.33 -26.20
C ILE A 202 0.64 3.09 -26.86
N ILE A 203 -0.07 2.46 -27.80
CA ILE A 203 0.48 1.35 -28.59
C ILE A 203 1.76 1.80 -29.31
N ALA A 204 1.73 2.97 -29.98
CA ALA A 204 2.91 3.50 -30.65
C ALA A 204 4.05 3.81 -29.67
N LYS A 205 3.74 4.34 -28.48
CA LYS A 205 4.73 4.60 -27.43
C LYS A 205 5.40 3.30 -26.95
N ILE A 206 4.62 2.26 -26.69
CA ILE A 206 5.14 0.95 -26.25
C ILE A 206 5.98 0.33 -27.35
N ALA A 207 5.51 0.32 -28.61
CA ALA A 207 6.27 -0.22 -29.74
C ALA A 207 7.63 0.49 -29.95
N ASN A 208 7.70 1.79 -29.69
CA ASN A 208 8.94 2.57 -29.77
C ASN A 208 9.82 2.46 -28.52
N THR A 209 9.29 1.93 -27.42
CA THR A 209 10.08 1.69 -26.21
C THR A 209 10.93 0.47 -26.47
N ARG A 210 12.21 0.68 -26.76
CA ARG A 210 13.18 -0.41 -26.92
C ARG A 210 13.14 -1.26 -25.66
N ILE A 211 12.64 -2.48 -25.77
CA ILE A 211 12.92 -3.53 -24.79
C ILE A 211 14.42 -3.75 -24.93
N LEU A 212 15.21 -3.07 -24.09
CA LEU A 212 16.63 -3.30 -24.01
C LEU A 212 16.78 -4.75 -23.55
N ASN A 213 16.95 -5.65 -24.51
CA ASN A 213 17.52 -6.96 -24.26
C ASN A 213 18.94 -6.72 -23.76
N GLU A 214 19.11 -6.46 -22.47
CA GLU A 214 20.38 -6.61 -21.80
C GLU A 214 20.62 -8.12 -21.61
N GLN A 215 20.89 -8.78 -22.73
CA GLN A 215 21.71 -9.99 -22.75
C GLN A 215 23.05 -9.58 -23.36
N LYS A 216 23.99 -9.23 -22.48
CA LYS A 216 25.42 -9.47 -22.66
C LYS A 216 25.97 -10.02 -21.36
#